data_AF-A0A965TZU2-F1
#
_entry.id   AF-A0A965TZU2-F1
#
_cell.length_a   1.000
_cell.length_b   1.000
_cell.length_c   1.000
_cell.angle_alpha   90.00
_cell.angle_beta   90.00
_cell.angle_gamma   90.00
#
_symmetry.space_group_name_H-M   'P 1'
#
loop_
_entity.id
_entity.type
_entity.pdbx_description
1 polymer ?
#
loop_
_entity_poly.entity_id
_entity_poly.type
_entity_poly.pdbx_seq_one_letter_code
_entity_poly.pdbx_strand_id
1 'polypeptide(L)'
;MVVVEKSGKTAEEAILAALAELKIKREDVEIEILEASKSSLFGLFGGKDAKVKVTVKDESKLGNAQVKEEPVKVVEEAVEKAPEPVHQPIADAEEEVALDQIQTAADKDEAIAMAREFLQKIFQSMKMEVLIEKFYNKAEEATYLKLHGPDMGVLIGKHGQTLDSLQYLTNLVANKNSAERIRIIIDIEDYRVRRQKTLERLAKNLA
;
A
#
# COMPACT_ATOMS: atom_id res chain seq x y z
N MET A 1 16.80 9.63 -2.40
CA MET A 1 15.45 9.07 -2.15
C MET A 1 14.90 9.72 -0.88
N VAL A 2 13.84 10.52 -0.98
CA VAL A 2 13.22 11.17 0.19
C VAL A 2 12.11 10.29 0.76
N VAL A 3 12.22 9.97 2.05
CA VAL A 3 11.28 9.12 2.79
C VAL A 3 10.87 9.83 4.07
N VAL A 4 9.57 9.88 4.36
CA VAL A 4 9.02 10.46 5.60
C VAL A 4 8.09 9.46 6.27
N GLU A 5 8.28 9.26 7.57
CA GLU A 5 7.39 8.43 8.39
C GLU A 5 6.54 9.32 9.31
N LYS A 6 5.23 9.09 9.32
CA LYS A 6 4.29 9.79 10.19
C LYS A 6 3.33 8.86 10.88
N SER A 7 2.92 9.25 12.08
CA SER A 7 1.87 8.61 12.85
C SER A 7 0.63 9.51 12.94
N GLY A 8 -0.55 8.90 12.97
CA GLY A 8 -1.84 9.59 13.14
C GLY A 8 -2.88 8.63 13.73
N LYS A 9 -4.00 9.15 14.22
CA LYS A 9 -5.04 8.29 14.83
C LYS A 9 -5.66 7.36 13.80
N THR A 10 -5.59 7.74 12.53
CA THR A 10 -5.97 6.94 11.36
C THR A 10 -4.85 6.98 10.32
N ALA A 11 -4.83 6.00 9.41
CA ALA A 11 -3.87 6.00 8.31
C ALA A 11 -4.04 7.24 7.43
N GLU A 12 -5.27 7.70 7.20
CA GLU A 12 -5.56 8.92 6.43
C GLU A 12 -4.95 10.17 7.08
N GLU A 13 -5.09 10.31 8.40
CA GLU A 13 -4.49 11.44 9.14
C GLU A 13 -2.96 11.43 9.05
N ALA A 14 -2.35 10.25 9.18
CA ALA A 14 -0.91 10.06 9.05
C ALA A 14 -0.41 10.40 7.63
N ILE A 15 -1.18 10.02 6.60
CA ILE A 15 -0.89 10.32 5.19
C ILE A 15 -0.97 11.82 4.93
N LEU A 16 -2.03 12.48 5.38
CA LEU A 16 -2.20 13.92 5.21
C LEU A 16 -1.06 14.70 5.88
N ALA A 17 -0.64 14.28 7.08
CA ALA A 17 0.48 14.88 7.79
C ALA A 17 1.80 14.72 7.00
N ALA A 18 2.05 13.55 6.42
CA ALA A 18 3.25 13.31 5.62
C ALA A 18 3.25 14.10 4.30
N LEU A 19 2.11 14.20 3.62
CA LEU A 19 1.96 14.98 2.39
C LEU A 19 2.12 16.48 2.63
N ALA A 20 1.58 16.99 3.74
CA ALA A 20 1.72 18.39 4.15
C ALA A 20 3.18 18.76 4.43
N GLU A 21 3.93 17.86 5.07
CA GLU A 21 5.36 18.04 5.34
C GLU A 21 6.18 18.06 4.05
N LEU A 22 5.88 17.14 3.14
CA LEU A 22 6.56 17.03 1.84
C LEU A 22 6.14 18.12 0.84
N LYS A 23 5.03 18.85 1.11
CA LYS A 23 4.40 19.83 0.20
C LYS A 23 4.19 19.26 -1.21
N ILE A 24 3.84 17.98 -1.28
CA ILE A 24 3.65 17.22 -2.52
C ILE A 24 2.23 16.61 -2.52
N LYS A 25 1.67 16.41 -3.72
CA LYS A 25 0.35 15.78 -3.89
C LYS A 25 0.42 14.26 -3.70
N ARG A 26 -0.69 13.65 -3.28
CA ARG A 26 -0.80 12.20 -3.05
C ARG A 26 -0.42 11.34 -4.26
N GLU A 27 -0.51 11.90 -5.46
CA GLU A 27 -0.28 11.22 -6.74
C GLU A 27 1.21 11.03 -7.04
N ASP A 28 2.07 11.87 -6.45
CA ASP A 28 3.51 11.90 -6.70
C ASP A 28 4.32 11.11 -5.64
N VAL A 29 3.63 10.41 -4.74
CA VAL A 29 4.24 9.62 -3.67
C VAL A 29 3.78 8.17 -3.71
N GLU A 30 4.59 7.32 -3.10
CA GLU A 30 4.24 5.95 -2.74
C GLU A 30 4.02 5.88 -1.23
N ILE A 31 2.93 5.24 -0.81
CA ILE A 31 2.50 5.21 0.60
C ILE A 31 2.47 3.76 1.05
N GLU A 32 3.27 3.44 2.07
CA GLU A 32 3.29 2.16 2.77
C GLU A 32 2.71 2.37 4.18
N ILE A 33 1.64 1.67 4.54
CA ILE A 33 1.11 1.69 5.91
C ILE A 33 1.89 0.66 6.73
N LEU A 34 2.73 1.14 7.66
CA LEU A 34 3.55 0.30 8.52
C LEU A 34 2.74 -0.31 9.67
N GLU A 35 1.80 0.45 10.24
CA GLU A 35 0.94 0.00 11.34
C GLU A 35 -0.47 0.55 11.11
N ALA A 36 -1.49 -0.32 11.14
CA ALA A 36 -2.89 0.08 10.98
C ALA A 36 -3.48 0.55 12.32
N SER A 37 -4.29 1.62 12.30
CA SER A 37 -4.93 2.15 13.49
C SER A 37 -5.87 1.13 14.10
N LYS A 38 -5.71 0.84 15.39
CA LYS A 38 -6.63 -0.03 16.13
C LYS A 38 -7.44 0.83 17.10
N SER A 39 -8.68 1.14 16.73
CA SER A 39 -9.60 1.88 17.60
C SER A 39 -10.18 0.97 18.69
N SER A 40 -9.81 1.25 19.93
CA SER A 40 -10.46 0.66 21.11
C SER A 40 -11.84 1.32 21.30
N LEU A 41 -12.93 0.55 21.23
CA LEU A 41 -14.31 1.06 21.21
C LEU A 41 -15.04 1.00 22.56
N PHE A 42 -14.34 0.71 23.67
CA PHE A 42 -14.96 0.64 25.00
C PHE A 42 -13.97 1.07 26.10
N GLY A 43 -13.91 2.37 26.39
CA GLY A 43 -13.57 2.95 27.70
C GLY A 43 -12.24 2.57 28.39
N LEU A 44 -11.37 1.77 27.79
CA LEU A 44 -10.12 1.28 28.36
C LEU A 44 -8.97 1.69 27.44
N PHE A 45 -8.06 2.49 28.02
CA PHE A 45 -6.88 3.06 27.38
C PHE A 45 -6.13 2.02 26.53
N GLY A 46 -5.90 2.32 25.25
CA GLY A 46 -5.11 1.46 24.38
C GLY A 46 -5.48 1.50 22.89
N GLY A 47 -5.66 2.69 22.32
CA GLY A 47 -5.63 2.84 20.86
C GLY A 47 -4.18 2.85 20.39
N LYS A 48 -3.88 2.15 19.30
CA LYS A 48 -2.59 2.28 18.60
C LYS A 48 -2.76 3.19 17.40
N ASP A 49 -1.91 4.20 17.32
CA ASP A 49 -1.86 5.12 16.17
C ASP A 49 -1.42 4.37 14.91
N ALA A 50 -1.99 4.74 13.78
CA ALA A 50 -1.51 4.28 12.49
C ALA A 50 -0.16 4.93 12.19
N LYS A 51 0.74 4.18 11.55
CA LYS A 51 2.02 4.67 11.04
C LYS A 51 2.09 4.45 9.55
N VAL A 52 2.56 5.45 8.82
CA VAL A 52 2.72 5.40 7.37
C VAL A 52 4.09 5.91 6.97
N LYS A 53 4.67 5.28 5.95
CA LYS A 53 5.92 5.64 5.31
C LYS A 53 5.60 6.14 3.91
N VAL A 54 6.01 7.36 3.62
CA VAL A 54 5.76 8.03 2.34
C VAL A 54 7.08 8.23 1.62
N THR A 55 7.17 7.70 0.41
CA THR A 55 8.35 7.77 -0.45
C THR A 55 8.02 8.64 -1.66
N VAL A 56 8.86 9.63 -1.96
CA VAL A 56 8.67 10.50 -3.13
C VAL A 56 9.17 9.77 -4.39
N LYS A 57 8.32 9.66 -5.43
CA LYS A 57 8.66 8.96 -6.69
C LYS A 57 9.56 9.79 -7.61
N ASP A 58 9.48 11.11 -7.49
CA ASP A 58 10.25 12.05 -8.30
C ASP A 58 10.70 13.23 -7.44
N GLU A 59 12.00 13.26 -7.10
CA GLU A 59 12.58 14.27 -6.24
C GLU A 59 12.52 15.69 -6.84
N SER A 60 12.33 15.81 -8.16
CA SER A 60 12.19 17.09 -8.85
C SER A 60 10.88 17.82 -8.52
N LYS A 61 9.94 17.14 -7.83
CA LYS A 61 8.65 17.70 -7.41
C LYS A 61 8.60 18.14 -5.95
N LEU A 62 9.69 17.97 -5.18
CA LEU A 62 9.77 18.53 -3.83
C LEU A 62 9.60 20.05 -3.88
N GLY A 63 8.58 20.56 -3.17
CA GLY A 63 8.42 21.99 -2.93
C GLY A 63 7.62 22.80 -3.96
N ASN A 64 6.97 22.19 -4.95
CA ASN A 64 6.14 22.95 -5.91
C ASN A 64 4.73 23.24 -5.39
N ALA A 65 4.65 24.13 -4.41
CA ALA A 65 3.53 25.06 -4.26
C ALA A 65 4.07 26.46 -4.58
N GLN A 66 3.73 27.00 -5.75
CA GLN A 66 4.07 28.38 -6.11
C GLN A 66 3.49 29.36 -5.08
N VAL A 67 4.36 29.98 -4.29
CA VAL A 67 4.17 31.35 -3.79
C VAL A 67 5.49 32.08 -4.03
N LYS A 68 5.37 33.27 -4.64
CA LYS A 68 6.44 34.20 -5.01
C LYS A 68 7.14 34.82 -3.79
N GLU A 69 8.36 35.30 -4.04
CA GLU A 69 9.22 36.25 -3.30
C GLU A 69 10.43 35.69 -2.52
N GLU A 70 11.58 36.32 -2.79
CA GLU A 70 12.97 36.01 -2.38
C GLU A 70 13.35 36.67 -1.00
N PRO A 71 14.64 36.76 -0.56
CA PRO A 71 15.33 35.75 0.26
C PRO A 71 16.03 36.33 1.53
N VAL A 72 16.27 35.52 2.58
CA VAL A 72 17.31 35.83 3.60
C VAL A 72 18.03 34.57 4.14
N LYS A 73 19.19 34.28 3.53
CA LYS A 73 20.55 33.95 4.03
C LYS A 73 20.87 33.54 5.50
N VAL A 74 21.83 32.57 5.58
CA VAL A 74 22.88 32.18 6.59
C VAL A 74 22.38 31.44 7.88
N VAL A 75 23.01 30.41 8.50
CA VAL A 75 24.41 29.93 8.71
C VAL A 75 24.37 28.43 9.16
N GLU A 76 25.19 27.49 8.63
CA GLU A 76 26.32 26.71 9.25
C GLU A 76 26.31 26.57 10.80
N GLU A 77 26.57 25.44 11.50
CA GLU A 77 27.78 24.57 11.60
C GLU A 77 27.46 23.33 12.51
N ALA A 78 27.87 22.09 12.18
CA ALA A 78 28.99 21.25 12.70
C ALA A 78 28.80 20.43 14.02
N VAL A 79 28.79 19.07 13.93
CA VAL A 79 29.81 18.04 14.34
C VAL A 79 29.82 17.68 15.84
N GLU A 80 29.60 16.42 16.24
CA GLU A 80 30.59 15.38 16.68
C GLU A 80 29.75 14.15 17.15
N LYS A 81 30.11 12.85 17.11
CA LYS A 81 31.39 12.14 17.21
C LYS A 81 31.16 10.63 16.93
N ALA A 82 32.10 9.96 16.25
CA ALA A 82 32.21 8.49 16.14
C ALA A 82 32.89 7.89 17.40
N PRO A 83 32.90 6.55 17.62
CA PRO A 83 33.93 5.72 16.97
C PRO A 83 33.50 4.28 16.59
N GLU A 84 34.09 3.74 15.53
CA GLU A 84 34.25 2.30 15.28
C GLU A 84 35.43 1.73 16.10
N PRO A 85 35.52 0.40 16.34
CA PRO A 85 36.37 -0.41 15.47
C PRO A 85 35.95 -1.88 15.22
N VAL A 86 36.08 -2.30 13.95
CA VAL A 86 36.73 -3.51 13.39
C VAL A 86 36.50 -4.91 14.01
N HIS A 87 35.80 -5.80 13.26
CA HIS A 87 36.27 -7.16 12.94
C HIS A 87 35.40 -7.86 11.86
N GLN A 88 36.02 -8.27 10.76
CA GLN A 88 35.66 -9.41 9.90
C GLN A 88 36.92 -10.32 9.82
N PRO A 89 36.94 -11.55 9.26
CA PRO A 89 35.87 -12.35 8.60
C PRO A 89 35.81 -13.84 9.03
N ILE A 90 34.66 -14.51 8.88
CA ILE A 90 34.59 -15.91 8.43
C ILE A 90 33.49 -15.98 7.37
N ALA A 91 33.90 -16.33 6.16
CA ALA A 91 33.10 -16.46 4.96
C ALA A 91 32.49 -17.88 4.85
N ASP A 92 31.58 -18.03 3.88
CA ASP A 92 31.14 -19.27 3.22
C ASP A 92 29.79 -19.89 3.63
N ALA A 93 29.01 -19.30 4.55
CA ALA A 93 27.66 -19.80 4.87
C ALA A 93 26.52 -18.76 4.78
N GLU A 94 26.85 -17.47 4.60
CA GLU A 94 25.86 -16.38 4.57
C GLU A 94 25.53 -15.88 3.15
N GLU A 95 26.33 -16.25 2.14
CA GLU A 95 26.11 -15.82 0.75
C GLU A 95 24.95 -16.54 0.04
N GLU A 96 24.62 -17.78 0.40
CA GLU A 96 23.47 -18.49 -0.18
C GLU A 96 22.12 -17.95 0.33
N VAL A 97 22.06 -17.44 1.56
CA VAL A 97 20.82 -16.94 2.17
C VAL A 97 20.47 -15.50 1.75
N ALA A 98 21.46 -14.75 1.27
CA ALA A 98 21.31 -13.34 0.90
C ALA A 98 20.83 -13.13 -0.56
N LEU A 99 21.11 -14.06 -1.47
CA LEU A 99 20.68 -13.98 -2.87
C LEU A 99 19.18 -14.27 -3.04
N ASP A 100 18.64 -15.23 -2.28
CA ASP A 100 17.22 -15.61 -2.31
C ASP A 100 16.30 -14.47 -1.81
N GLN A 101 16.74 -13.69 -0.83
CA GLN A 101 15.93 -12.62 -0.22
C GLN A 101 15.79 -11.36 -1.09
N ILE A 102 16.70 -11.17 -2.06
CA ILE A 102 16.67 -10.04 -3.00
C ILE A 102 15.85 -10.42 -4.25
N GLN A 103 15.92 -11.66 -4.70
CA GLN A 103 15.12 -12.19 -5.82
C GLN A 103 13.63 -12.28 -5.46
N THR A 104 13.31 -12.76 -4.25
CA THR A 104 11.92 -12.94 -3.80
C THR A 104 11.12 -11.65 -3.64
N ALA A 105 11.74 -10.51 -3.32
CA ALA A 105 11.06 -9.21 -3.23
C ALA A 105 10.80 -8.59 -4.61
N ALA A 106 11.79 -8.68 -5.52
CA ALA A 106 11.69 -8.16 -6.89
C ALA A 106 10.63 -8.92 -7.70
N ASP A 107 10.61 -10.25 -7.59
CA ASP A 107 9.65 -11.11 -8.28
C ASP A 107 8.21 -10.86 -7.79
N LYS A 108 8.04 -10.56 -6.49
CA LYS A 108 6.75 -10.18 -5.90
C LYS A 108 6.21 -8.88 -6.48
N ASP A 109 7.06 -7.86 -6.58
CA ASP A 109 6.63 -6.56 -7.10
C ASP A 109 6.35 -6.60 -8.60
N GLU A 110 7.12 -7.37 -9.38
CA GLU A 110 6.86 -7.57 -10.81
C GLU A 110 5.51 -8.25 -11.05
N ALA A 111 5.20 -9.32 -10.31
CA ALA A 111 3.93 -10.01 -10.44
C ALA A 111 2.71 -9.16 -10.02
N ILE A 112 2.86 -8.30 -9.00
CA ILE A 112 1.82 -7.34 -8.63
C ILE A 112 1.64 -6.28 -9.73
N ALA A 113 2.72 -5.87 -10.39
CA ALA A 113 2.64 -4.97 -11.53
C ALA A 113 1.88 -5.61 -12.72
N MET A 114 2.16 -6.88 -13.03
CA MET A 114 1.42 -7.63 -14.05
C MET A 114 -0.07 -7.73 -13.74
N ALA A 115 -0.43 -8.01 -12.48
CA ALA A 115 -1.82 -8.02 -12.02
C ALA A 115 -2.52 -6.68 -12.22
N ARG A 116 -1.84 -5.58 -11.87
CA ARG A 116 -2.36 -4.22 -12.04
C ARG A 116 -2.58 -3.89 -13.52
N GLU A 117 -1.61 -4.21 -14.37
CA GLU A 117 -1.70 -3.97 -15.81
C GLU A 117 -2.85 -4.77 -16.44
N PHE A 118 -3.02 -6.03 -16.04
CA PHE A 118 -4.13 -6.87 -16.48
C PHE A 118 -5.50 -6.26 -16.15
N LEU A 119 -5.69 -5.83 -14.90
CA LEU A 119 -6.92 -5.15 -14.48
C LEU A 119 -7.15 -3.86 -15.25
N GLN A 120 -6.12 -3.04 -15.44
CA GLN A 120 -6.20 -1.80 -16.22
C GLN A 120 -6.65 -2.07 -17.67
N LYS A 121 -6.09 -3.08 -18.33
CA LYS A 121 -6.49 -3.48 -19.69
C LYS A 121 -7.96 -3.90 -19.77
N ILE A 122 -8.44 -4.66 -18.78
CA ILE A 122 -9.86 -5.04 -18.70
C ILE A 122 -10.74 -3.81 -18.58
N PHE A 123 -10.46 -2.93 -17.60
CA PHE A 123 -11.28 -1.75 -17.35
C PHE A 123 -11.27 -0.77 -18.51
N GLN A 124 -10.11 -0.59 -19.16
CA GLN A 124 -10.00 0.22 -20.37
C GLN A 124 -10.84 -0.36 -21.52
N SER A 125 -10.82 -1.68 -21.71
CA SER A 125 -11.64 -2.36 -22.73
C SER A 125 -13.13 -2.21 -22.44
N MET A 126 -13.50 -2.16 -21.17
CA MET A 126 -14.86 -1.89 -20.69
C MET A 126 -15.23 -0.40 -20.69
N LYS A 127 -14.28 0.49 -21.01
CA LYS A 127 -14.43 1.96 -20.93
C LYS A 127 -14.84 2.45 -19.54
N MET A 128 -14.30 1.83 -18.50
CA MET A 128 -14.53 2.19 -17.11
C MET A 128 -13.34 2.95 -16.54
N GLU A 129 -13.62 4.02 -15.80
CA GLU A 129 -12.61 4.76 -15.06
C GLU A 129 -12.46 4.12 -13.67
N VAL A 130 -11.37 3.39 -13.46
CA VAL A 130 -11.11 2.67 -12.20
C VAL A 130 -9.74 3.06 -11.67
N LEU A 131 -9.72 3.60 -10.46
CA LEU A 131 -8.53 3.89 -9.68
C LEU A 131 -8.18 2.67 -8.81
N ILE A 132 -6.94 2.21 -8.92
CA ILE A 132 -6.43 1.02 -8.23
C ILE A 132 -5.38 1.44 -7.19
N GLU A 133 -5.65 1.19 -5.92
CA GLU A 133 -4.73 1.43 -4.80
C GLU A 133 -4.17 0.09 -4.28
N LYS A 134 -2.85 0.02 -4.06
CA LYS A 134 -2.15 -1.16 -3.53
C LYS A 134 -1.95 -0.97 -2.03
N PHE A 135 -2.31 -1.97 -1.24
CA PHE A 135 -2.02 -2.03 0.19
C PHE A 135 -1.40 -3.39 0.52
N TYR A 136 -0.30 -3.43 1.26
CA TYR A 136 0.29 -4.69 1.72
C TYR A 136 -0.11 -4.94 3.17
N ASN A 137 -0.70 -6.11 3.44
CA ASN A 137 -1.00 -6.55 4.80
C ASN A 137 0.05 -7.56 5.25
N LYS A 138 0.98 -7.11 6.10
CA LYS A 138 2.06 -7.94 6.67
C LYS A 138 1.54 -9.11 7.50
N ALA A 139 0.39 -8.97 8.18
CA ALA A 139 -0.16 -10.01 9.05
C ALA A 139 -0.84 -11.15 8.27
N GLU A 140 -1.43 -10.84 7.11
CA GLU A 140 -2.11 -11.82 6.27
C GLU A 140 -1.29 -12.30 5.08
N GLU A 141 -0.06 -11.76 4.94
CA GLU A 141 0.85 -11.97 3.82
C GLU A 141 0.14 -11.82 2.47
N ALA A 142 -0.68 -10.76 2.37
CA ALA A 142 -1.58 -10.54 1.25
C ALA A 142 -1.46 -9.10 0.72
N THR A 143 -1.48 -8.98 -0.60
CA THR A 143 -1.56 -7.68 -1.28
C THR A 143 -3.02 -7.40 -1.63
N TYR A 144 -3.53 -6.29 -1.13
CA TYR A 144 -4.85 -5.77 -1.43
C TYR A 144 -4.79 -4.79 -2.59
N LEU A 145 -5.65 -5.00 -3.58
CA LEU A 145 -5.94 -4.05 -4.64
C LEU A 145 -7.34 -3.48 -4.41
N LYS A 146 -7.41 -2.25 -3.90
CA LYS A 146 -8.66 -1.55 -3.71
C LYS A 146 -9.05 -0.79 -4.97
N LEU A 147 -10.26 -1.03 -5.45
CA LEU A 147 -10.80 -0.41 -6.65
C LEU A 147 -11.81 0.68 -6.27
N HIS A 148 -11.64 1.84 -6.87
CA HIS A 148 -12.49 3.01 -6.68
C HIS A 148 -12.86 3.61 -8.04
N GLY A 149 -14.06 4.16 -8.16
CA GLY A 149 -14.49 4.83 -9.39
C GLY A 149 -16.01 4.92 -9.51
N PRO A 150 -16.51 5.54 -10.58
CA PRO A 150 -17.92 5.48 -10.94
C PRO A 150 -18.33 4.05 -11.38
N ASP A 151 -19.61 3.71 -11.18
CA ASP A 151 -20.23 2.48 -11.70
C ASP A 151 -19.60 1.14 -11.24
N MET A 152 -19.02 1.11 -10.03
CA MET A 152 -18.44 -0.10 -9.42
C MET A 152 -19.41 -1.29 -9.31
N GLY A 153 -20.73 -1.05 -9.36
CA GLY A 153 -21.74 -2.10 -9.32
C GLY A 153 -21.56 -3.18 -10.40
N VAL A 154 -21.05 -2.81 -11.58
CA VAL A 154 -20.76 -3.76 -12.68
C VAL A 154 -19.63 -4.71 -12.30
N LEU A 155 -18.58 -4.19 -11.64
CA LEU A 155 -17.42 -4.96 -11.20
C LEU A 155 -17.71 -5.85 -9.99
N ILE A 156 -18.69 -5.48 -9.16
CA ILE A 156 -19.19 -6.33 -8.09
C ILE A 156 -19.97 -7.52 -8.69
N GLY A 157 -20.88 -7.24 -9.62
CA GLY A 157 -21.74 -8.24 -10.23
C GLY A 157 -22.79 -8.83 -9.28
N LYS A 158 -23.61 -9.75 -9.80
CA LYS A 158 -24.66 -10.39 -9.01
C LYS A 158 -24.05 -11.19 -7.87
N HIS A 159 -24.38 -10.83 -6.64
CA HIS A 159 -23.88 -11.48 -5.42
C HIS A 159 -22.34 -11.55 -5.28
N GLY A 160 -21.60 -10.71 -6.00
CA GLY A 160 -20.13 -10.68 -5.95
C GLY A 160 -19.44 -11.55 -7.00
N GLN A 161 -20.19 -12.20 -7.90
CA GLN A 161 -19.62 -13.14 -8.87
C GLN A 161 -18.56 -12.52 -9.80
N THR A 162 -18.78 -11.27 -10.24
CA THR A 162 -17.80 -10.59 -11.11
C THR A 162 -16.54 -10.26 -10.34
N LEU A 163 -16.67 -9.75 -9.11
CA LEU A 163 -15.54 -9.47 -8.23
C LEU A 163 -14.70 -10.72 -7.96
N ASP A 164 -15.35 -11.84 -7.63
CA ASP A 164 -14.67 -13.10 -7.38
C ASP A 164 -13.96 -13.62 -8.65
N SER A 165 -14.58 -13.46 -9.82
CA SER A 165 -13.98 -13.82 -11.11
C SER A 165 -12.76 -12.96 -11.44
N LEU A 166 -12.86 -11.65 -11.25
CA LEU A 166 -11.73 -10.71 -11.43
C LEU A 166 -10.58 -11.05 -10.50
N GLN A 167 -10.88 -11.34 -9.22
CA GLN A 167 -9.86 -11.75 -8.25
C GLN A 167 -9.18 -13.05 -8.68
N TYR A 168 -9.95 -14.05 -9.12
CA TYR A 168 -9.42 -15.33 -9.60
C TYR A 168 -8.47 -15.14 -10.78
N LEU A 169 -8.91 -14.45 -11.83
CA LEU A 169 -8.11 -14.22 -13.03
C LEU A 169 -6.85 -13.41 -12.73
N THR A 170 -6.97 -12.40 -11.88
CA THR A 170 -5.82 -11.56 -11.48
C THR A 170 -4.78 -12.38 -10.73
N ASN A 171 -5.20 -13.25 -9.80
CA ASN A 171 -4.28 -14.16 -9.12
C ASN A 171 -3.63 -15.14 -10.09
N LEU A 172 -4.38 -15.65 -11.07
CA LEU A 172 -3.84 -16.55 -12.10
C LEU A 172 -2.75 -15.86 -12.93
N VAL A 173 -2.97 -14.60 -13.32
CA VAL A 173 -1.99 -13.81 -14.08
C VAL A 173 -0.75 -13.50 -13.25
N ALA A 174 -0.92 -13.04 -12.01
CA ALA A 174 0.18 -12.70 -11.12
C ALA A 174 1.10 -13.89 -10.82
N ASN A 175 0.50 -15.08 -10.65
CA ASN A 175 1.22 -16.29 -10.27
C ASN A 175 1.70 -17.12 -11.47
N LYS A 176 1.53 -16.64 -12.71
CA LYS A 176 1.83 -17.44 -13.91
C LYS A 176 3.32 -17.80 -14.02
N ASN A 177 4.20 -16.87 -13.65
CA ASN A 177 5.65 -17.00 -13.79
C ASN A 177 6.39 -16.79 -12.46
N SER A 178 5.68 -16.80 -11.33
CA SER A 178 6.28 -16.55 -10.01
C SER A 178 6.64 -17.87 -9.35
N ALA A 179 7.86 -17.98 -8.82
CA ALA A 179 8.31 -19.12 -8.03
C ALA A 179 7.57 -19.20 -6.68
N GLU A 180 7.26 -18.04 -6.09
CA GLU A 180 6.49 -17.93 -4.86
C GLU A 180 5.03 -17.56 -5.14
N ARG A 181 4.12 -18.12 -4.32
CA ARG A 181 2.69 -17.82 -4.46
C ARG A 181 2.37 -16.45 -3.87
N ILE A 182 1.92 -15.54 -4.72
CA ILE A 182 1.48 -14.20 -4.36
C ILE A 182 -0.02 -14.20 -4.15
N ARG A 183 -0.44 -13.81 -2.96
CA ARG A 183 -1.85 -13.69 -2.60
C ARG A 183 -2.36 -12.28 -2.87
N ILE A 184 -3.18 -12.13 -3.91
CA ILE A 184 -3.82 -10.87 -4.24
C ILE A 184 -5.30 -10.92 -3.84
N ILE A 185 -5.75 -9.91 -3.10
CA ILE A 185 -7.14 -9.74 -2.70
C ILE A 185 -7.68 -8.47 -3.38
N ILE A 186 -8.79 -8.59 -4.09
CA ILE A 186 -9.45 -7.44 -4.70
C ILE A 186 -10.62 -7.04 -3.80
N ASP A 187 -10.70 -5.76 -3.49
CA ASP A 187 -11.80 -5.18 -2.75
C ASP A 187 -12.39 -3.97 -3.48
N ILE A 188 -13.72 -3.86 -3.42
CA ILE A 188 -14.49 -2.81 -4.09
C ILE A 188 -15.49 -2.27 -3.07
N GLU A 189 -15.29 -1.02 -2.64
CA GLU A 189 -16.20 -0.33 -1.69
C GLU A 189 -16.64 -1.20 -0.49
N ASP A 190 -15.69 -1.92 0.13
CA ASP A 190 -15.91 -2.83 1.25
C ASP A 190 -17.07 -3.82 1.01
N TYR A 191 -17.28 -4.25 -0.25
CA TYR A 191 -18.41 -5.08 -0.65
C TYR A 191 -18.51 -6.36 0.16
N ARG A 192 -17.37 -6.99 0.45
CA ARG A 192 -17.33 -8.24 1.23
C ARG A 192 -17.93 -8.06 2.62
N VAL A 193 -17.61 -6.96 3.30
CA VAL A 193 -18.17 -6.62 4.63
C VAL A 193 -19.67 -6.33 4.53
N ARG A 194 -20.10 -5.55 3.53
CA ARG A 194 -21.53 -5.28 3.30
C ARG A 194 -22.32 -6.56 2.99
N ARG A 195 -21.73 -7.47 2.20
CA ARG A 195 -22.34 -8.75 1.83
C ARG A 195 -22.50 -9.67 3.03
N GLN A 196 -21.47 -9.77 3.88
CA GLN A 196 -21.54 -10.54 5.11
C GLN A 196 -22.70 -10.07 6.01
N LYS A 197 -22.78 -8.76 6.30
CA LYS A 197 -23.86 -8.19 7.13
C LYS A 197 -25.26 -8.50 6.56
N THR A 198 -25.39 -8.47 5.23
CA THR A 198 -26.66 -8.79 4.56
C THR A 198 -27.03 -10.27 4.74
N LEU A 199 -26.06 -11.17 4.59
CA LEU A 199 -26.26 -12.61 4.77
C LEU A 199 -26.58 -12.96 6.23
N GLU A 200 -25.90 -12.34 7.18
CA GLU A 200 -26.19 -12.52 8.62
C GLU A 200 -27.62 -12.11 8.97
N ARG A 201 -28.10 -10.97 8.44
CA ARG A 201 -29.49 -10.54 8.61
C ARG A 201 -30.48 -11.53 8.00
N LEU A 202 -30.19 -12.01 6.80
CA LEU A 202 -31.04 -12.98 6.11
C LEU A 202 -31.12 -14.30 6.89
N ALA A 203 -29.99 -14.79 7.42
CA ALA A 203 -29.95 -15.98 8.27
C ALA A 203 -30.77 -15.80 9.55
N LYS A 204 -30.67 -14.64 10.21
CA LYS A 204 -31.47 -14.32 11.41
C LYS A 204 -32.96 -14.23 11.15
N ASN A 205 -33.37 -13.80 9.96
CA ASN A 205 -34.79 -13.69 9.59
C ASN A 205 -35.41 -15.04 9.17
N LEU A 206 -34.58 -16.05 8.90
CA LEU A 206 -35.01 -17.39 8.54
C LEU A 206 -35.01 -18.37 9.72
N ALA A 207 -34.41 -17.98 10.86
CA ALA A 207 -34.35 -18.74 12.10
C ALA A 207 -35.53 -18.40 13.02
#